data_AF-A0A4Z0LTU9-F1
#
_entry.id   AF-A0A4Z0LTU9-F1
#
_cell.length_a   1.000
_cell.length_b   1.000
_cell.length_c   1.000
_cell.angle_alpha   90.00
_cell.angle_beta   90.00
_cell.angle_gamma   90.00
#
_symmetry.space_group_name_H-M   'P 1'
#
loop_
_entity.id
_entity.type
_entity.pdbx_description
1 polymer ?
#
loop_
_entity_poly.entity_id
_entity_poly.type
_entity_poly.pdbx_seq_one_letter_code
_entity_poly.pdbx_strand_id
1 'polypeptide(L)'
;MKSIPNLIVATLLLIAFGMSFFEFRMNLEGETLSEGIWGSWSFLYVVLVGTWVLYDKKSGNFDRPFDFGLFLYLFLPVLLLYYLIRSRGHEGVVTYMGFFSIYWLPEFFGLVAYAYYY
;
A
#
# COMPACT_ATOMS: atom_id res chain seq x y z
N MET A 1 20.87 -4.13 11.69
CA MET A 1 19.82 -4.86 10.95
C MET A 1 19.44 -4.03 9.74
N LYS A 2 19.54 -4.56 8.51
CA LYS A 2 18.93 -3.92 7.32
C LYS A 2 17.49 -3.56 7.68
N SER A 3 17.05 -2.33 7.38
CA SER A 3 15.81 -1.77 7.93
C SER A 3 14.59 -2.60 7.50
N ILE A 4 13.96 -3.28 8.46
CA ILE A 4 12.67 -3.98 8.31
C ILE A 4 11.67 -3.15 7.46
N PRO A 5 11.54 -1.81 7.64
CA PRO A 5 10.74 -0.97 6.76
C PRO A 5 11.03 -1.11 5.25
N ASN A 6 12.31 -1.21 4.86
CA ASN A 6 12.67 -1.33 3.44
C ASN A 6 12.29 -2.69 2.88
N LEU A 7 12.40 -3.76 3.69
CA LEU A 7 11.97 -5.10 3.29
C LEU A 7 10.45 -5.13 3.08
N ILE A 8 9.68 -4.50 3.96
CA ILE A 8 8.22 -4.40 3.80
C ILE A 8 7.85 -3.68 2.50
N VAL A 9 8.49 -2.56 2.19
CA VAL A 9 8.26 -1.82 0.93
C VAL A 9 8.65 -2.68 -0.29
N ALA A 10 9.76 -3.40 -0.23
CA ALA A 10 10.17 -4.30 -1.31
C ALA A 10 9.15 -5.44 -1.52
N THR A 11 8.64 -6.03 -0.45
CA THR A 11 7.58 -7.05 -0.51
C THR A 11 6.30 -6.49 -1.11
N LEU A 12 5.87 -5.30 -0.68
CA LEU A 12 4.69 -4.62 -1.23
C LEU A 12 4.83 -4.38 -2.73
N LEU A 13 5.99 -3.89 -3.18
CA LEU A 13 6.28 -3.67 -4.59
C LEU A 13 6.25 -4.97 -5.38
N LEU A 14 6.91 -6.03 -4.88
CA LEU A 14 6.95 -7.33 -5.55
C LEU A 14 5.54 -7.91 -5.77
N ILE A 15 4.70 -7.86 -4.72
CA ILE A 15 3.32 -8.36 -4.81
C ILE A 15 2.50 -7.46 -5.75
N ALA A 16 2.60 -6.14 -5.61
CA ALA A 16 1.86 -5.20 -6.47
C ALA A 16 2.21 -5.39 -7.95
N PHE A 17 3.49 -5.51 -8.29
CA PHE A 17 3.92 -5.80 -9.67
C PHE A 17 3.43 -7.16 -10.16
N GLY A 18 3.51 -8.19 -9.33
CA GLY A 18 2.99 -9.52 -9.66
C GLY A 18 1.49 -9.47 -9.97
N MET A 19 0.69 -8.84 -9.11
CA MET A 19 -0.73 -8.68 -9.36
C MET A 19 -1.03 -7.79 -10.56
N SER A 20 -0.28 -6.71 -10.78
CA SER A 20 -0.45 -5.84 -11.95
C SER A 20 -0.24 -6.60 -13.25
N PHE A 21 0.75 -7.50 -13.29
CA PHE A 21 0.97 -8.37 -14.44
C PHE A 21 -0.21 -9.32 -14.69
N PHE A 22 -0.76 -9.93 -13.62
CA PHE A 22 -1.93 -10.81 -13.75
C PHE A 22 -3.20 -10.05 -14.13
N GLU A 23 -3.50 -8.93 -13.49
CA GLU A 23 -4.65 -8.08 -13.79
C GLU A 23 -4.61 -7.61 -15.25
N PHE A 24 -3.44 -7.14 -15.72
CA PHE A 24 -3.24 -6.76 -17.11
C PHE A 24 -3.52 -7.93 -18.07
N ARG A 25 -2.94 -9.12 -17.80
CA ARG A 25 -3.11 -10.30 -18.66
C ARG A 25 -4.56 -10.78 -18.70
N MET A 26 -5.26 -10.78 -17.57
CA MET A 26 -6.67 -11.18 -17.51
C MET A 26 -7.57 -10.19 -18.23
N ASN A 27 -7.33 -8.89 -18.09
CA ASN A 27 -8.13 -7.87 -18.79
C ASN A 27 -7.98 -7.96 -20.31
N LEU A 28 -6.82 -8.37 -20.83
CA LEU A 28 -6.65 -8.68 -22.26
C LEU A 28 -7.55 -9.83 -22.74
N GLU A 29 -7.93 -10.73 -21.84
CA GLU A 29 -8.78 -11.89 -22.10
C GLU A 29 -10.26 -11.58 -21.78
N GLY A 30 -10.57 -10.34 -21.35
CA GLY A 30 -11.91 -9.90 -20.97
C GLY A 30 -12.33 -10.34 -19.56
N GLU A 31 -11.38 -10.79 -18.74
CA GLU A 31 -11.58 -11.22 -17.35
C GLU A 31 -10.91 -10.23 -16.37
N THR A 32 -11.28 -10.29 -15.09
CA THR A 32 -10.67 -9.49 -14.01
C THR A 32 -10.23 -10.39 -12.87
N LEU A 33 -9.30 -9.92 -12.01
CA LEU A 33 -9.00 -10.69 -10.80
C LEU A 33 -10.26 -10.86 -9.95
N SER A 34 -10.37 -12.03 -9.31
CA SER A 34 -11.51 -12.31 -8.44
C SER A 34 -11.53 -11.40 -7.20
N GLU A 35 -12.73 -11.14 -6.69
CA GLU A 35 -12.91 -10.35 -5.45
C GLU A 35 -12.13 -10.92 -4.26
N GLY A 36 -11.95 -12.25 -4.20
CA GLY A 36 -11.17 -12.90 -3.14
C GLY A 36 -9.67 -12.56 -3.21
N ILE A 37 -9.11 -12.41 -4.41
CA ILE A 37 -7.72 -11.98 -4.60
C ILE A 37 -7.58 -10.50 -4.21
N TRP A 38 -8.52 -9.65 -4.65
CA TRP A 38 -8.57 -8.23 -4.25
C TRP A 38 -8.71 -8.03 -2.74
N GLY A 39 -9.53 -8.84 -2.08
CA GLY A 39 -9.67 -8.86 -0.63
C GLY A 39 -8.38 -9.28 0.07
N SER A 40 -7.72 -10.32 -0.44
CA SER A 40 -6.43 -10.81 0.08
C SER A 40 -5.33 -9.75 -0.07
N TRP A 41 -5.27 -9.07 -1.22
CA TRP A 41 -4.37 -7.95 -1.45
C TRP A 41 -4.60 -6.83 -0.46
N SER A 42 -5.86 -6.41 -0.30
CA SER A 42 -6.22 -5.32 0.60
C SER A 42 -5.86 -5.62 2.04
N PHE A 43 -6.12 -6.86 2.49
CA PHE A 43 -5.71 -7.32 3.81
C PHE A 43 -4.19 -7.31 3.99
N LEU A 44 -3.43 -7.91 3.05
CA LEU A 44 -1.97 -7.94 3.12
C LEU A 44 -1.36 -6.54 3.11
N TYR A 45 -1.87 -5.66 2.26
CA TYR A 45 -1.44 -4.27 2.18
C TYR A 45 -1.65 -3.56 3.52
N VAL A 46 -2.83 -3.69 4.14
CA VAL A 46 -3.13 -3.08 5.44
C VAL A 46 -2.18 -3.59 6.53
N VAL A 47 -1.96 -4.90 6.60
CA VAL A 47 -1.07 -5.51 7.60
C VAL A 47 0.37 -5.03 7.40
N LEU A 48 0.87 -5.06 6.17
CA LEU A 48 2.25 -4.69 5.85
C LEU A 48 2.50 -3.21 6.09
N VAL A 49 1.63 -2.31 5.64
CA VAL A 49 1.80 -0.87 5.82
C VAL A 49 1.59 -0.46 7.28
N GLY A 50 0.63 -1.06 7.99
CA GLY A 50 0.49 -0.86 9.43
C GLY A 50 1.74 -1.31 10.19
N THR A 51 2.29 -2.47 9.85
CA THR A 51 3.55 -2.97 10.42
C THR A 51 4.72 -2.05 10.06
N TRP A 52 4.77 -1.51 8.84
CA TRP A 52 5.79 -0.55 8.43
C TRP A 52 5.80 0.67 9.34
N VAL A 53 4.63 1.23 9.67
CA VAL A 53 4.49 2.37 10.59
C VAL A 53 5.03 2.03 11.98
N LEU A 54 4.79 0.82 12.48
CA LEU A 54 5.29 0.38 13.80
C LEU A 54 6.82 0.28 13.86
N TYR A 55 7.47 -0.15 12.76
CA TYR A 55 8.92 -0.25 12.67
C TYR A 55 9.62 0.99 12.12
N ASP A 56 8.85 2.00 11.73
CA ASP A 56 9.39 3.21 11.16
C ASP A 56 10.15 4.02 12.21
N LYS A 57 11.42 4.31 11.93
CA LYS A 57 12.34 4.95 12.88
C LYS A 57 11.95 6.41 13.18
N LYS A 58 11.26 7.07 12.25
CA LYS A 58 10.74 8.43 12.48
C LYS A 58 9.58 8.44 13.49
N SER A 59 9.01 7.28 13.86
CA SER A 59 7.97 7.20 14.89
C SER A 59 8.48 7.50 16.31
N GLY A 60 9.80 7.43 16.57
CA GLY A 60 10.38 7.75 17.88
C GLY A 60 10.32 9.23 18.26
N ASN A 61 10.18 10.13 17.27
CA ASN A 61 10.03 11.58 17.49
C ASN A 61 8.56 12.02 17.36
N PHE A 62 7.64 11.09 17.16
CA PHE A 62 6.22 11.38 16.97
C PHE A 62 5.46 11.04 18.23
N ASP A 63 4.96 12.06 18.91
CA ASP A 63 4.12 11.89 20.09
C ASP A 63 2.74 11.42 19.62
N ARG A 64 2.41 10.16 19.95
CA ARG A 64 1.23 9.47 19.40
C ARG A 64 0.00 9.92 20.21
N PRO A 65 -0.98 10.60 19.60
CA PRO A 65 -2.15 11.08 20.34
C PRO A 65 -3.10 9.94 20.80
N PHE A 66 -2.91 8.72 20.29
CA PHE A 66 -3.64 7.51 20.65
C PHE A 66 -2.73 6.29 20.44
N ASP A 67 -3.11 5.16 21.02
CA ASP A 67 -2.36 3.92 20.89
C ASP A 67 -2.53 3.33 19.47
N PHE A 68 -1.42 3.21 18.73
CA PHE A 68 -1.38 2.83 17.30
C PHE A 68 -1.64 1.32 17.05
N GLY A 69 -2.38 0.66 17.94
CA GLY A 69 -2.74 -0.75 17.83
C GLY A 69 -3.78 -1.02 16.73
N LEU A 70 -4.86 -1.74 17.04
CA LEU A 70 -5.92 -2.07 16.07
C LEU A 70 -6.47 -0.83 15.33
N PHE A 71 -6.51 0.32 16.00
CA PHE A 71 -7.01 1.57 15.43
C PHE A 71 -6.25 2.01 14.17
N LEU A 72 -4.93 1.81 14.14
CA LEU A 72 -4.11 2.09 12.95
C LEU A 72 -4.59 1.29 11.75
N TYR A 73 -4.82 -0.01 11.92
CA TYR A 73 -5.17 -0.91 10.84
C TYR A 73 -6.58 -0.63 10.29
N LEU A 74 -7.54 -0.30 11.16
CA LEU A 74 -8.92 -0.01 10.76
C LEU A 74 -9.06 1.30 9.99
N PHE A 75 -8.31 2.33 10.39
CA PHE A 75 -8.37 3.67 9.78
C PHE A 75 -7.11 4.01 8.99
N LEU A 76 -6.44 2.99 8.46
CA LEU A 76 -5.11 3.11 7.87
C LEU A 76 -5.00 4.24 6.83
N PRO A 77 -5.91 4.42 5.86
CA PRO A 77 -5.75 5.47 4.85
C PRO A 77 -5.67 6.88 5.45
N VAL A 78 -6.47 7.16 6.48
CA VAL A 78 -6.54 8.48 7.14
C VAL A 78 -5.40 8.64 8.12
N LEU A 79 -5.15 7.61 8.94
CA LEU A 79 -4.13 7.66 9.98
C LEU A 79 -2.71 7.61 9.41
N LEU A 80 -2.49 6.90 8.31
CA LEU A 80 -1.22 6.88 7.60
C LEU A 80 -0.90 8.27 7.05
N LEU A 81 -1.86 8.95 6.41
CA LEU A 81 -1.67 10.31 5.90
C LEU A 81 -1.33 11.27 7.05
N TYR A 82 -2.11 11.25 8.12
CA TYR A 82 -1.86 12.06 9.31
C TYR A 82 -0.48 11.80 9.91
N TYR A 83 -0.14 10.52 10.12
CA TYR A 83 1.14 10.08 10.65
C TYR A 83 2.32 10.56 9.80
N LEU A 84 2.24 10.38 8.48
CA LEU A 84 3.32 10.75 7.56
C LEU A 84 3.50 12.27 7.50
N ILE A 85 2.42 13.05 7.41
CA ILE A 85 2.49 14.51 7.42
C ILE A 85 3.09 15.00 8.74
N ARG A 86 2.69 14.44 9.88
CA ARG A 86 3.21 14.88 11.19
C ARG A 86 4.66 14.48 11.43
N SER A 87 5.09 13.30 10.98
CA SER A 87 6.45 12.81 11.19
C SER A 87 7.47 13.35 10.19
N ARG A 88 7.02 13.83 9.02
CA ARG A 88 7.91 14.16 7.87
C ARG A 88 7.54 15.43 7.10
N GLY A 89 6.42 16.09 7.41
CA GLY A 89 5.94 17.24 6.63
C GLY A 89 5.61 16.86 5.18
N HIS A 90 6.15 17.61 4.21
CA HIS A 90 5.88 17.43 2.78
C HIS A 90 6.43 16.10 2.23
N GLU A 91 7.57 15.61 2.72
CA GLU A 91 8.08 14.28 2.39
C GLU A 91 7.08 13.18 2.80
N GLY A 92 6.28 13.44 3.84
CA GLY A 92 5.22 12.56 4.30
C GLY A 92 4.12 12.40 3.25
N VAL A 93 3.74 13.49 2.58
CA VAL A 93 2.76 13.46 1.48
C VAL A 93 3.28 12.63 0.32
N VAL A 94 4.55 12.82 -0.07
CA VAL A 94 5.18 12.01 -1.13
C VAL A 94 5.21 10.53 -0.76
N THR A 95 5.54 10.23 0.50
CA THR A 95 5.54 8.84 1.01
C THR A 95 4.14 8.24 0.97
N TYR A 96 3.12 9.01 1.36
CA TYR A 96 1.72 8.57 1.31
C TYR A 96 1.28 8.27 -0.12
N MET A 97 1.61 9.16 -1.06
CA MET A 97 1.34 8.95 -2.48
C MET A 97 2.06 7.70 -3.00
N GLY A 98 3.27 7.40 -2.53
CA GLY A 98 3.96 6.15 -2.85
C GLY A 98 3.18 4.91 -2.41
N PHE A 99 2.72 4.87 -1.16
CA PHE A 99 1.89 3.77 -0.65
C PHE A 99 0.56 3.67 -1.41
N PHE A 100 -0.12 4.79 -1.62
CA PHE A 100 -1.35 4.87 -2.40
C PHE A 100 -1.16 4.31 -3.82
N SER A 101 -0.10 4.73 -4.52
CA SER A 101 0.23 4.23 -5.85
C SER A 101 0.50 2.73 -5.86
N ILE A 102 1.17 2.19 -4.84
CA ILE A 102 1.41 0.74 -4.72
C ILE A 102 0.08 -0.02 -4.61
N TYR A 103 -0.85 0.46 -3.78
CA TYR A 103 -2.15 -0.19 -3.59
C TYR A 103 -2.94 -0.28 -4.90
N TRP A 104 -2.99 0.83 -5.64
CA TRP A 104 -3.78 0.97 -6.87
C TRP A 104 -3.06 0.49 -8.14
N LEU A 105 -1.77 0.17 -8.07
CA LEU A 105 -0.99 -0.24 -9.23
C LEU A 105 -1.66 -1.34 -10.08
N PRO A 106 -2.21 -2.43 -9.49
CA PRO A 106 -2.84 -3.49 -10.27
C PRO A 106 -4.05 -3.00 -11.07
N GLU A 107 -4.93 -2.24 -10.43
CA GLU A 107 -6.12 -1.66 -11.06
C GLU A 107 -5.74 -0.75 -12.23
N PHE A 108 -4.72 0.11 -12.05
CA PHE A 108 -4.26 0.99 -13.12
C PHE A 108 -3.77 0.21 -14.34
N PHE A 109 -3.07 -0.91 -14.14
CA PHE A 109 -2.65 -1.77 -15.24
C PHE A 109 -3.82 -2.50 -15.90
N GLY A 110 -4.80 -2.98 -15.11
CA GLY A 110 -6.05 -3.54 -15.64
C GLY A 110 -6.81 -2.55 -16.52
N LEU A 111 -6.99 -1.31 -16.03
CA LEU A 111 -7.63 -0.23 -16.79
C LEU A 111 -6.89 0.10 -18.08
N VAL A 112 -5.55 0.09 -18.08
CA VAL A 112 -4.76 0.29 -19.30
C VAL A 112 -4.95 -0.86 -20.29
N ALA A 113 -4.99 -2.11 -19.82
CA ALA A 113 -5.29 -3.25 -20.71
C ALA A 113 -6.68 -3.08 -21.33
N TYR A 114 -7.69 -2.82 -20.50
CA TYR A 114 -9.07 -2.64 -20.94
C TYR A 114 -9.23 -1.48 -21.93
N ALA A 115 -8.64 -0.31 -21.66
CA ALA A 115 -8.87 0.89 -22.47
C ALA A 115 -8.15 0.91 -23.82
N TYR A 116 -7.06 0.15 -23.98
CA TYR A 116 -6.22 0.20 -25.19
C TYR A 116 -6.26 -1.07 -26.03
N TYR A 117 -6.66 -2.21 -25.45
CA TYR A 117 -6.63 -3.51 -26.12
C TYR A 117 -8.00 -4.18 -26.23
N TYR A 118 -9.03 -3.56 -25.65
CA TYR A 118 -10.44 -3.90 -25.81
C TYR A 118 -11.18 -2.72 -26.44
#